data_AF-A0AA38I4U6-F1
#
_entry.id   AF-A0AA38I4U6-F1
#
_cell.length_a   1.000
_cell.length_b   1.000
_cell.length_c   1.000
_cell.angle_alpha   90.00
_cell.angle_beta   90.00
_cell.angle_gamma   90.00
#
_symmetry.space_group_name_H-M   'P 1'
#
loop_
_entity.id
_entity.type
_entity.pdbx_description
1 polymer ?
#
loop_
_entity_poly.entity_id
_entity_poly.type
_entity_poly.pdbx_seq_one_letter_code
_entity_poly.pdbx_strand_id
1 'polypeptide(L)'
;MFLEVFSCFAVLATATCHNCVSFQEEEFRLSQTNQQELQWTGRYNLTRITSCSSIKHREGKTYLEITNFLHGYIINMKNMHPRGQCRQECKDFTHVKTEKCFQNKWCKEQPPCSKIIKCEFKSAAMNVCRSNMRRTNRRYEYIDEPGIERNCTDTSVYLETQSRGLFDICDYCYCICEEDMPSADRYISLRTAVADVSDNRIVTGIRFIKNNGIIHFQVQDGKLMSYGKIDQSTVRWVPVRKFTVTDRNVHENVDYHKLTWQHRRVQLNDVFADEGFVITGVRFKQIGHHLRLNLEILTAPVNYAIGKLINPKNTSTYKGIPNIGLVNKFGKELRLSQPDVPSRDRKASIVSSTNKYVQFTTTDYYKDAGQTTVPFFDAKAAESRGSPLVGIGIFHRGVEESGGFIVPRIYALNLPKRKF
;
A
#
# COMPACT_ATOMS: atom_id res chain seq x y z
N MET A 1 -41.07 53.02 -14.62
CA MET A 1 -40.96 52.31 -13.33
C MET A 1 -41.12 50.83 -13.65
N PHE A 2 -40.02 50.20 -14.02
CA PHE A 2 -39.94 48.79 -14.42
C PHE A 2 -39.75 47.93 -13.17
N LEU A 3 -40.47 46.81 -13.06
CA LEU A 3 -40.01 45.66 -12.27
C LEU A 3 -40.63 44.39 -12.85
N GLU A 4 -39.73 43.55 -13.35
CA GLU A 4 -39.98 42.27 -14.00
C GLU A 4 -40.25 41.15 -12.99
N VAL A 5 -41.02 40.18 -13.50
CA VAL A 5 -41.19 38.80 -13.05
C VAL A 5 -39.88 38.02 -13.28
N PHE A 6 -39.54 37.01 -12.46
CA PHE A 6 -39.28 35.64 -12.94
C PHE A 6 -38.91 34.64 -11.83
N SER A 7 -39.43 33.43 -12.05
CA SER A 7 -39.46 32.24 -11.22
C SER A 7 -38.16 31.43 -11.24
N CYS A 8 -37.98 30.64 -10.16
CA CYS A 8 -36.95 29.61 -10.04
C CYS A 8 -37.06 28.50 -11.09
N PHE A 9 -35.96 28.18 -11.76
CA PHE A 9 -35.70 26.85 -12.31
C PHE A 9 -34.25 26.44 -12.04
N ALA A 10 -34.09 25.21 -11.56
CA ALA A 10 -32.83 24.58 -11.23
C ALA A 10 -32.02 24.22 -12.49
N VAL A 11 -30.70 24.44 -12.46
CA VAL A 11 -29.75 23.89 -13.44
C VAL A 11 -28.53 23.33 -12.69
N LEU A 12 -28.22 22.06 -12.98
CA LEU A 12 -27.00 21.37 -12.55
C LEU A 12 -25.75 22.10 -13.04
N ALA A 13 -24.85 22.48 -12.14
CA ALA A 13 -23.54 23.01 -12.48
C ALA A 13 -22.48 21.90 -12.52
N THR A 14 -21.97 21.65 -13.72
CA THR A 14 -20.70 20.97 -14.00
C THR A 14 -19.54 21.92 -13.68
N ALA A 15 -18.61 21.53 -12.81
CA ALA A 15 -17.41 22.31 -12.52
C ALA A 15 -16.16 21.67 -13.15
N THR A 16 -15.61 22.35 -14.14
CA THR A 16 -14.27 22.15 -14.72
C THR A 16 -13.21 22.84 -13.85
N CYS A 17 -12.02 22.24 -13.72
CA CYS A 17 -10.87 22.84 -13.02
C CYS A 17 -9.88 23.49 -13.99
N HIS A 18 -9.45 24.71 -13.67
CA HIS A 18 -8.31 25.43 -14.26
C HIS A 18 -7.34 25.89 -13.17
N ASN A 19 -6.09 26.12 -13.60
CA ASN A 19 -4.82 26.10 -12.86
C ASN A 19 -4.57 27.18 -11.78
N CYS A 20 -3.55 26.93 -10.93
CA CYS A 20 -2.49 27.90 -10.58
C CYS A 20 -1.23 27.23 -10.00
N VAL A 21 -0.04 27.79 -10.29
CA VAL A 21 1.34 27.35 -9.99
C VAL A 21 2.13 28.49 -9.33
N SER A 22 3.09 28.18 -8.44
CA SER A 22 4.43 28.82 -8.25
C SER A 22 5.26 27.85 -7.34
N PHE A 23 6.45 27.28 -7.63
CA PHE A 23 7.81 27.70 -8.08
C PHE A 23 8.47 28.72 -7.13
N GLN A 24 9.62 28.50 -6.47
CA GLN A 24 10.90 27.92 -6.89
C GLN A 24 11.67 27.25 -5.72
N GLU A 25 12.20 26.04 -5.94
CA GLU A 25 13.35 25.33 -5.28
C GLU A 25 13.41 23.82 -5.66
N GLU A 26 12.50 23.35 -6.53
CA GLU A 26 12.34 21.94 -6.96
C GLU A 26 13.25 21.47 -8.12
N GLU A 27 14.07 22.35 -8.71
CA GLU A 27 14.60 22.15 -10.07
C GLU A 27 15.69 21.07 -10.22
N PHE A 28 16.29 20.55 -9.15
CA PHE A 28 17.33 19.50 -9.28
C PHE A 28 16.82 18.07 -9.06
N ARG A 29 15.57 17.88 -8.60
CA ARG A 29 15.03 16.56 -8.19
C ARG A 29 14.08 15.93 -9.20
N LEU A 30 13.67 16.70 -10.21
CA LEU A 30 12.80 16.29 -11.32
C LEU A 30 13.58 15.52 -12.42
N SER A 31 14.90 15.37 -12.32
CA SER A 31 15.76 15.18 -13.49
C SER A 31 15.95 13.76 -14.04
N GLN A 32 15.28 12.69 -13.60
CA GLN A 32 15.46 11.36 -14.23
C GLN A 32 14.16 10.63 -14.56
N THR A 33 13.22 10.53 -13.61
CA THR A 33 11.88 9.99 -13.90
C THR A 33 11.10 10.93 -14.81
N ASN A 34 11.16 12.25 -14.58
CA ASN A 34 10.58 13.20 -15.54
C ASN A 34 11.41 13.29 -16.81
N GLN A 35 12.74 13.06 -16.83
CA GLN A 35 13.47 13.05 -18.10
C GLN A 35 13.01 11.91 -19.02
N GLN A 36 12.76 10.70 -18.48
CA GLN A 36 12.25 9.58 -19.27
C GLN A 36 10.78 9.78 -19.69
N GLU A 37 9.94 10.30 -18.79
CA GLU A 37 8.56 10.69 -19.14
C GLU A 37 8.53 11.83 -20.17
N LEU A 38 9.42 12.84 -20.05
CA LEU A 38 9.60 13.96 -20.99
C LEU A 38 10.18 13.49 -22.34
N GLN A 39 11.07 12.50 -22.36
CA GLN A 39 11.55 11.90 -23.61
C GLN A 39 10.42 11.24 -24.39
N TRP A 40 9.56 10.49 -23.70
CA TRP A 40 8.37 9.90 -24.33
C TRP A 40 7.34 10.96 -24.70
N THR A 41 6.93 11.83 -23.77
CA THR A 41 5.89 12.84 -24.01
C THR A 41 6.32 13.94 -25.00
N GLY A 42 7.62 14.16 -25.19
CA GLY A 42 8.16 15.06 -26.21
C GLY A 42 8.11 14.49 -27.64
N ARG A 43 7.92 13.17 -27.80
CA ARG A 43 7.84 12.50 -29.13
C ARG A 43 6.53 11.77 -29.39
N TYR A 44 5.83 11.34 -28.35
CA TYR A 44 4.67 10.47 -28.41
C TYR A 44 3.59 10.90 -27.43
N ASN A 45 2.33 10.83 -27.85
CA ASN A 45 1.21 10.98 -26.94
C ASN A 45 1.08 9.70 -26.09
N LEU A 46 1.01 9.86 -24.77
CA LEU A 46 0.77 8.77 -23.83
C LEU A 46 -0.62 8.90 -23.22
N THR A 47 -1.30 7.77 -23.04
CA THR A 47 -2.50 7.70 -22.20
C THR A 47 -2.11 7.10 -20.86
N ARG A 48 -2.27 7.89 -19.79
CA ARG A 48 -2.14 7.41 -18.41
C ARG A 48 -3.46 6.78 -17.97
N ILE A 49 -3.41 5.52 -17.53
CA ILE A 49 -4.59 4.75 -17.15
C ILE A 49 -4.43 4.25 -15.71
N THR A 50 -5.49 4.40 -14.92
CA THR A 50 -5.60 3.90 -13.54
C THR A 50 -7.01 3.35 -13.34
N SER A 51 -7.20 2.51 -12.33
CA SER A 51 -8.53 2.15 -11.87
C SER A 51 -9.30 3.41 -11.40
N CYS A 52 -10.61 3.46 -11.67
CA CYS A 52 -11.50 4.47 -11.11
C CYS A 52 -11.59 4.31 -9.58
N SER A 53 -11.82 5.39 -8.83
CA SER A 53 -12.12 5.28 -7.39
C SER A 53 -13.44 4.52 -7.19
N SER A 54 -13.52 3.69 -6.15
CA SER A 54 -14.78 3.04 -5.75
C SER A 54 -15.32 3.76 -4.53
N ILE A 55 -16.65 3.83 -4.40
CA ILE A 55 -17.32 4.29 -3.17
C ILE A 55 -17.79 3.07 -2.34
N LYS A 56 -17.99 1.92 -3.00
CA LYS A 56 -18.35 0.67 -2.35
C LYS A 56 -17.18 -0.30 -2.46
N HIS A 57 -16.59 -0.60 -1.30
CA HIS A 57 -15.44 -1.48 -1.19
C HIS A 57 -15.84 -2.89 -0.79
N ARG A 58 -15.22 -3.88 -1.44
CA ARG A 58 -15.31 -5.31 -1.14
C ARG A 58 -13.90 -5.91 -1.17
N GLU A 59 -13.51 -6.57 -0.08
CA GLU A 59 -12.22 -7.25 0.02
C GLU A 59 -12.11 -8.33 -1.08
N GLY A 60 -10.91 -8.51 -1.63
CA GLY A 60 -10.64 -9.46 -2.71
C GLY A 60 -11.18 -9.04 -4.09
N LYS A 61 -12.04 -8.02 -4.16
CA LYS A 61 -12.58 -7.49 -5.44
C LYS A 61 -12.08 -6.08 -5.75
N THR A 62 -12.18 -5.18 -4.78
CA THR A 62 -11.78 -3.77 -4.94
C THR A 62 -10.53 -3.40 -4.18
N TYR A 63 -10.20 -4.16 -3.13
CA TYR A 63 -9.00 -3.93 -2.33
C TYR A 63 -8.49 -5.24 -1.73
N LEU A 64 -7.23 -5.22 -1.30
CA LEU A 64 -6.58 -6.27 -0.54
C LEU A 64 -5.97 -5.66 0.71
N GLU A 65 -6.14 -6.33 1.84
CA GLU A 65 -5.60 -5.93 3.13
C GLU A 65 -4.43 -6.84 3.53
N ILE A 66 -3.44 -6.27 4.21
CA ILE A 66 -2.47 -7.03 5.01
C ILE A 66 -3.09 -7.22 6.39
N THR A 67 -3.60 -8.41 6.65
CA THR A 67 -4.29 -8.75 7.90
C THR A 67 -3.29 -9.30 8.92
N ASN A 68 -3.56 -9.06 10.20
CA ASN A 68 -2.77 -9.60 11.31
C ASN A 68 -1.27 -9.28 11.23
N PHE A 69 -0.89 -8.05 10.86
CA PHE A 69 0.51 -7.61 10.85
C PHE A 69 0.82 -6.62 11.98
N LEU A 70 0.25 -5.42 11.92
CA LEU A 70 0.38 -4.39 12.94
C LEU A 70 -0.98 -4.12 13.56
N HIS A 71 -1.05 -4.18 14.89
CA HIS A 71 -2.25 -3.85 15.66
C HIS A 71 -1.91 -2.95 16.86
N GLY A 72 -2.86 -2.13 17.27
CA GLY A 72 -2.84 -1.50 18.58
C GLY A 72 -2.91 -2.55 19.70
N TYR A 73 -2.15 -2.33 20.76
CA TYR A 73 -1.99 -3.28 21.86
C TYR A 73 -1.86 -2.56 23.20
N ILE A 74 -2.77 -2.86 24.12
CA ILE A 74 -2.80 -2.27 25.46
C ILE A 74 -2.06 -3.20 26.41
N ILE A 75 -1.05 -2.68 27.11
CA ILE A 75 -0.30 -3.47 28.10
C ILE A 75 0.07 -2.60 29.30
N ASN A 76 -0.03 -3.17 30.50
CA ASN A 76 0.42 -2.47 31.69
C ASN A 76 1.96 -2.43 31.73
N MET A 77 2.51 -1.29 32.12
CA MET A 77 3.95 -1.07 32.22
C MET A 77 4.70 -2.13 33.02
N LYS A 78 4.06 -2.65 34.07
CA LYS A 78 4.61 -3.72 34.89
C LYS A 78 4.95 -4.97 34.07
N ASN A 79 4.24 -5.23 32.98
CA ASN A 79 4.45 -6.38 32.12
C ASN A 79 5.54 -6.16 31.06
N MET A 80 5.97 -4.92 30.88
CA MET A 80 7.04 -4.54 29.95
C MET A 80 8.40 -4.41 30.63
N HIS A 81 8.43 -4.21 31.95
CA HIS A 81 9.67 -4.14 32.72
C HIS A 81 10.12 -5.54 33.20
N PRO A 82 11.41 -5.93 33.02
CA PRO A 82 11.90 -7.27 33.38
C PRO A 82 11.67 -7.67 34.85
N ARG A 83 11.77 -6.70 35.75
CA ARG A 83 11.55 -6.88 37.20
C ARG A 83 10.14 -6.56 37.67
N GLY A 84 9.21 -6.23 36.76
CA GLY A 84 7.85 -5.85 37.12
C GLY A 84 7.76 -4.55 37.94
N GLN A 85 8.51 -3.52 37.52
CA GLN A 85 8.55 -2.20 38.17
C GLN A 85 7.99 -1.13 37.23
N CYS A 86 7.41 -0.06 37.78
CA CYS A 86 6.84 1.03 37.00
C CYS A 86 7.58 2.34 37.29
N ARG A 87 8.85 2.39 36.87
CA ARG A 87 9.75 3.54 37.08
C ARG A 87 10.00 4.38 35.83
N GLN A 88 9.49 3.92 34.69
CA GLN A 88 9.68 4.54 33.38
C GLN A 88 8.38 5.22 32.95
N GLU A 89 8.34 5.80 31.77
CA GLU A 89 7.09 6.20 31.11
C GLU A 89 6.79 5.24 29.95
N CYS A 90 5.53 5.22 29.47
CA CYS A 90 5.15 4.41 28.31
C CYS A 90 6.04 4.65 27.08
N LYS A 91 6.45 5.90 26.84
CA LYS A 91 7.28 6.29 25.69
C LYS A 91 8.69 5.68 25.70
N ASP A 92 9.19 5.28 26.88
CA ASP A 92 10.53 4.72 27.02
C ASP A 92 10.61 3.28 26.48
N PHE A 93 9.45 2.61 26.34
CA PHE A 93 9.33 1.26 25.80
C PHE A 93 9.27 1.29 24.27
N THR A 94 10.43 1.40 23.63
CA THR A 94 10.54 1.42 22.16
C THR A 94 10.53 0.02 21.53
N HIS A 95 11.14 -0.97 22.19
CA HIS A 95 11.19 -2.37 21.79
C HIS A 95 11.17 -3.28 23.03
N VAL A 96 10.12 -4.09 23.18
CA VAL A 96 9.95 -4.93 24.37
C VAL A 96 9.57 -6.36 23.97
N LYS A 97 10.21 -7.34 24.62
CA LYS A 97 9.73 -8.72 24.68
C LYS A 97 8.83 -8.85 25.90
N THR A 98 7.64 -9.41 25.72
CA THR A 98 6.73 -9.70 26.84
C THR A 98 7.37 -10.73 27.76
N GLU A 99 7.96 -10.28 28.86
CA GLU A 99 8.72 -11.19 29.72
C GLU A 99 7.79 -12.00 30.62
N LYS A 100 6.82 -11.36 31.31
CA LYS A 100 5.89 -12.02 32.24
C LYS A 100 4.57 -11.27 32.41
N CYS A 101 3.48 -12.01 32.53
CA CYS A 101 2.17 -11.48 32.92
C CYS A 101 2.03 -11.44 34.46
N PHE A 102 2.65 -10.43 35.08
CA PHE A 102 2.67 -10.19 36.53
C PHE A 102 1.30 -9.74 37.06
N GLN A 103 0.66 -10.56 37.92
CA GLN A 103 -0.54 -10.26 38.77
C GLN A 103 -1.75 -9.57 38.10
N ASN A 104 -1.62 -9.08 36.88
CA ASN A 104 -2.58 -8.34 36.10
C ASN A 104 -3.33 -9.36 35.24
N LYS A 105 -4.65 -9.37 35.35
CA LYS A 105 -5.50 -10.28 34.60
C LYS A 105 -5.54 -9.91 33.11
N TRP A 106 -5.40 -8.62 32.77
CA TRP A 106 -5.56 -8.12 31.40
C TRP A 106 -4.61 -8.78 30.39
N CYS A 107 -3.32 -8.95 30.74
CA CYS A 107 -2.37 -9.60 29.82
C CYS A 107 -2.68 -11.08 29.56
N LYS A 108 -3.50 -11.75 30.40
CA LYS A 108 -4.01 -13.11 30.13
C LYS A 108 -5.33 -13.11 29.37
N GLU A 109 -6.06 -12.00 29.38
CA GLU A 109 -7.38 -11.86 28.77
C GLU A 109 -7.32 -11.48 27.28
N GLN A 110 -6.20 -10.96 26.81
CA GLN A 110 -5.98 -10.68 25.40
C GLN A 110 -4.99 -11.67 24.76
N PRO A 111 -5.04 -11.87 23.43
CA PRO A 111 -4.02 -12.65 22.74
C PRO A 111 -2.62 -12.08 23.00
N PRO A 112 -1.58 -12.92 23.15
CA PRO A 112 -0.23 -12.40 23.33
C PRO A 112 0.24 -11.61 22.10
N CYS A 113 1.15 -10.67 22.31
CA CYS A 113 1.84 -9.96 21.24
C CYS A 113 3.24 -10.55 21.01
N SER A 114 3.65 -10.70 19.76
CA SER A 114 4.98 -11.26 19.43
C SER A 114 6.10 -10.25 19.67
N LYS A 115 5.95 -9.01 19.22
CA LYS A 115 6.88 -7.91 19.50
C LYS A 115 6.12 -6.61 19.78
N ILE A 116 6.39 -6.02 20.93
CA ILE A 116 5.79 -4.74 21.32
C ILE A 116 6.74 -3.61 20.94
N ILE A 117 6.19 -2.61 20.27
CA ILE A 117 6.94 -1.51 19.65
C ILE A 117 6.18 -0.20 19.80
N LYS A 118 6.91 0.91 19.90
CA LYS A 118 6.38 2.29 19.91
C LYS A 118 5.19 2.46 20.87
N CYS A 119 5.46 2.38 22.16
CA CYS A 119 4.45 2.61 23.20
C CYS A 119 4.27 4.10 23.49
N GLU A 120 3.06 4.46 23.93
CA GLU A 120 2.68 5.81 24.35
C GLU A 120 1.58 5.74 25.41
N PHE A 121 1.55 6.75 26.28
CA PHE A 121 0.46 6.94 27.22
C PHE A 121 -0.70 7.63 26.50
N LYS A 122 -1.93 7.14 26.71
CA LYS A 122 -3.14 7.72 26.11
C LYS A 122 -4.11 8.24 27.15
N SER A 123 -4.35 7.47 28.21
CA SER A 123 -5.27 7.82 29.28
C SER A 123 -4.95 7.03 30.55
N ALA A 124 -5.28 7.60 31.71
CA ALA A 124 -5.19 6.92 33.01
C ALA A 124 -6.31 5.89 33.22
N ALA A 125 -7.41 5.98 32.47
CA ALA A 125 -8.49 5.01 32.49
C ALA A 125 -9.14 4.86 31.12
N MET A 126 -9.62 3.66 30.80
CA MET A 126 -10.23 3.33 29.51
C MET A 126 -11.20 2.15 29.60
N ASN A 127 -12.20 2.16 28.73
CA ASN A 127 -13.07 1.02 28.45
C ASN A 127 -12.63 0.35 27.15
N VAL A 128 -12.27 -0.93 27.23
CA VAL A 128 -11.83 -1.71 26.07
C VAL A 128 -12.89 -2.71 25.68
N CYS A 129 -13.50 -2.53 24.51
CA CYS A 129 -14.37 -3.56 23.94
C CYS A 129 -13.52 -4.59 23.19
N ARG A 130 -13.46 -5.80 23.73
CA ARG A 130 -12.68 -6.90 23.16
C ARG A 130 -13.29 -7.37 21.84
N SER A 131 -12.44 -7.92 20.99
CA SER A 131 -12.86 -8.62 19.78
C SER A 131 -12.26 -10.03 19.73
N ASN A 132 -12.93 -10.92 19.00
CA ASN A 132 -12.44 -12.25 18.77
C ASN A 132 -11.46 -12.26 17.59
N MET A 133 -10.17 -12.09 17.88
CA MET A 133 -9.11 -12.00 16.89
C MET A 133 -9.10 -13.13 15.85
N ARG A 134 -9.49 -14.36 16.24
CA ARG A 134 -9.55 -15.49 15.31
C ARG A 134 -10.68 -15.36 14.27
N ARG A 135 -11.73 -14.61 14.59
CA ARG A 135 -12.90 -14.40 13.73
C ARG A 135 -12.86 -13.07 12.98
N THR A 136 -12.35 -12.03 13.62
CA THR A 136 -12.42 -10.64 13.11
C THR A 136 -11.08 -10.10 12.64
N ASN A 137 -9.97 -10.79 12.93
CA ASN A 137 -8.60 -10.26 12.80
C ASN A 137 -8.33 -9.01 13.67
N ARG A 138 -9.15 -8.75 14.70
CA ARG A 138 -9.05 -7.59 15.58
C ARG A 138 -8.87 -8.03 17.03
N ARG A 139 -8.08 -7.29 17.80
CA ARG A 139 -7.94 -7.46 19.26
C ARG A 139 -9.04 -6.71 20.00
N TYR A 140 -9.39 -5.53 19.49
CA TYR A 140 -10.40 -4.64 20.06
C TYR A 140 -11.38 -4.19 18.97
N GLU A 141 -12.64 -3.97 19.33
CA GLU A 141 -13.57 -3.27 18.44
C GLU A 141 -13.35 -1.76 18.54
N TYR A 142 -13.23 -1.26 19.77
CA TYR A 142 -12.95 0.13 20.11
C TYR A 142 -12.30 0.24 21.50
N ILE A 143 -11.68 1.38 21.75
CA ILE A 143 -11.17 1.81 23.06
C ILE A 143 -11.75 3.19 23.31
N ASP A 144 -12.49 3.35 24.39
CA ASP A 144 -13.16 4.60 24.73
C ASP A 144 -12.72 5.12 26.10
N GLU A 145 -12.89 6.42 26.31
CA GLU A 145 -12.76 7.03 27.63
C GLU A 145 -13.91 6.58 28.56
N PRO A 146 -13.68 6.53 29.87
CA PRO A 146 -14.74 6.23 30.84
C PRO A 146 -15.95 7.15 30.68
N GLY A 147 -17.16 6.58 30.74
CA GLY A 147 -18.42 7.34 30.60
C GLY A 147 -18.98 7.41 29.18
N ILE A 148 -18.23 6.98 28.15
CA ILE A 148 -18.79 6.79 26.81
C ILE A 148 -19.46 5.40 26.77
N GLU A 149 -20.78 5.38 26.61
CA GLU A 149 -21.53 4.14 26.42
C GLU A 149 -21.66 3.79 24.94
N ARG A 150 -21.05 2.67 24.55
CA ARG A 150 -21.25 2.02 23.26
C ARG A 150 -21.62 0.56 23.47
N ASN A 151 -22.38 0.02 22.53
CA ASN A 151 -22.73 -1.39 22.57
C ASN A 151 -21.52 -2.25 22.20
N CYS A 152 -20.99 -2.99 23.16
CA CYS A 152 -19.93 -3.98 22.95
C CYS A 152 -20.58 -5.34 22.69
N THR A 153 -20.30 -5.93 21.53
CA THR A 153 -20.89 -7.24 21.15
C THR A 153 -20.27 -8.41 21.92
N ASP A 154 -19.04 -8.23 22.40
CA ASP A 154 -18.33 -9.20 23.23
C ASP A 154 -18.24 -8.64 24.67
N THR A 155 -17.05 -8.63 25.27
CA THR A 155 -16.83 -8.20 26.65
C THR A 155 -16.16 -6.83 26.69
N SER A 156 -16.80 -5.87 27.36
CA SER A 156 -16.17 -4.59 27.72
C SER A 156 -15.40 -4.75 29.03
N VAL A 157 -14.16 -4.26 29.06
CA VAL A 157 -13.27 -4.33 30.23
C VAL A 157 -12.80 -2.93 30.61
N TYR A 158 -12.99 -2.55 31.88
CA TYR A 158 -12.47 -1.32 32.44
C TYR A 158 -11.02 -1.50 32.89
N LEU A 159 -10.12 -0.63 32.41
CA LEU A 159 -8.72 -0.60 32.80
C LEU A 159 -8.39 0.77 33.38
N GLU A 160 -7.70 0.80 34.51
CA GLU A 160 -7.25 2.02 35.18
C GLU A 160 -5.80 1.89 35.65
N THR A 161 -5.10 3.02 35.71
CA THR A 161 -3.76 3.12 36.27
C THR A 161 -3.72 2.55 37.68
N GLN A 162 -2.80 1.62 37.92
CA GLN A 162 -2.66 0.97 39.22
C GLN A 162 -1.63 1.73 40.06
N SER A 163 -1.98 2.09 41.29
CA SER A 163 -1.03 2.69 42.23
C SER A 163 -0.84 1.81 43.48
N ARG A 164 0.40 1.65 43.92
CA ARG A 164 0.76 1.05 45.22
C ARG A 164 1.66 2.01 46.00
N GLY A 165 1.04 2.84 46.82
CA GLY A 165 1.74 3.90 47.55
C GLY A 165 2.16 5.06 46.63
N LEU A 166 3.04 5.94 47.12
CA LEU A 166 3.35 7.23 46.49
C LEU A 166 4.22 7.16 45.22
N PHE A 167 4.92 6.05 44.95
CA PHE A 167 5.95 5.98 43.90
C PHE A 167 5.86 4.76 42.96
N ASP A 168 4.81 3.94 43.06
CA ASP A 168 4.61 2.76 42.19
C ASP A 168 3.29 2.93 41.41
N ILE A 169 3.33 3.82 40.40
CA ILE A 169 2.22 4.11 39.50
C ILE A 169 2.47 3.36 38.19
N CYS A 170 1.57 2.44 37.85
CA CYS A 170 1.66 1.57 36.70
C CYS A 170 0.54 1.88 35.71
N ASP A 171 0.84 2.69 34.72
CA ASP A 171 -0.10 3.01 33.64
C ASP A 171 -0.30 1.83 32.69
N TYR A 172 -1.45 1.85 32.00
CA TYR A 172 -1.66 1.08 30.79
C TYR A 172 -1.16 1.88 29.58
N CYS A 173 -0.21 1.30 28.86
CA CYS A 173 0.33 1.88 27.65
C CYS A 173 -0.40 1.34 26.43
N TYR A 174 -0.63 2.22 25.46
CA TYR A 174 -0.98 1.84 24.11
C TYR A 174 0.30 1.68 23.30
N CYS A 175 0.49 0.52 22.69
CA CYS A 175 1.65 0.20 21.88
C CYS A 175 1.20 -0.34 20.52
N ILE A 176 2.15 -0.48 19.60
CA ILE A 176 1.96 -1.26 18.38
C ILE A 176 2.47 -2.67 18.65
N CYS A 177 1.70 -3.67 18.24
CA CYS A 177 2.09 -5.06 18.20
C CYS A 177 2.46 -5.45 16.78
N GLU A 178 3.69 -5.92 16.57
CA GLU A 178 4.07 -6.66 15.36
C GLU A 178 3.79 -8.15 15.60
N GLU A 179 2.84 -8.69 14.85
CA GLU A 179 2.47 -10.10 14.90
C GLU A 179 3.48 -10.96 14.14
N ASP A 180 3.84 -12.11 14.72
CA ASP A 180 4.71 -13.12 14.10
C ASP A 180 3.98 -14.46 13.85
N MET A 181 2.66 -14.48 14.02
CA MET A 181 1.85 -15.69 13.86
C MET A 181 1.76 -16.15 12.39
N PRO A 182 1.60 -17.47 12.13
CA PRO A 182 1.43 -17.99 10.77
C PRO A 182 0.24 -17.41 10.00
N SER A 183 -0.79 -16.91 10.69
CA SER A 183 -1.99 -16.28 10.11
C SER A 183 -1.79 -14.80 9.72
N ALA A 184 -0.57 -14.27 9.85
CA ALA A 184 -0.21 -12.92 9.44
C ALA A 184 0.07 -12.85 7.93
N ASP A 185 -0.75 -12.09 7.19
CA ASP A 185 -0.65 -11.95 5.73
C ASP A 185 0.34 -10.83 5.32
N ARG A 186 1.52 -10.86 5.93
CA ARG A 186 2.53 -9.79 5.87
C ARG A 186 3.59 -10.02 4.78
N TYR A 187 3.21 -10.64 3.67
CA TYR A 187 4.14 -11.07 2.63
C TYR A 187 3.82 -10.42 1.28
N ILE A 188 4.86 -9.97 0.58
CA ILE A 188 4.76 -9.38 -0.76
C ILE A 188 5.69 -10.16 -1.70
N SER A 189 5.17 -10.64 -2.83
CA SER A 189 5.94 -11.39 -3.82
C SER A 189 6.99 -10.51 -4.50
N LEU A 190 8.22 -11.01 -4.56
CA LEU A 190 9.33 -10.44 -5.35
C LEU A 190 9.48 -11.13 -6.71
N ARG A 191 8.77 -12.24 -6.94
CA ARG A 191 8.73 -12.93 -8.23
C ARG A 191 8.12 -12.05 -9.31
N THR A 192 8.74 -12.10 -10.49
CA THR A 192 8.28 -11.36 -11.67
C THR A 192 7.00 -11.96 -12.23
N ALA A 193 5.99 -11.12 -12.45
CA ALA A 193 4.86 -11.44 -13.31
C ALA A 193 5.23 -11.08 -14.75
N VAL A 194 5.22 -12.06 -15.65
CA VAL A 194 5.79 -11.95 -17.00
C VAL A 194 4.76 -12.41 -18.03
N ALA A 195 4.67 -11.69 -19.14
CA ALA A 195 3.90 -12.08 -20.32
C ALA A 195 4.56 -13.26 -21.04
N ASP A 196 3.81 -14.03 -21.83
CA ASP A 196 4.40 -15.09 -22.64
C ASP A 196 5.13 -14.53 -23.87
N VAL A 197 6.34 -14.04 -23.65
CA VAL A 197 7.21 -13.45 -24.68
C VAL A 197 7.61 -14.44 -25.76
N SER A 198 7.50 -15.76 -25.49
CA SER A 198 7.80 -16.79 -26.48
C SER A 198 6.74 -16.87 -27.58
N ASP A 199 5.51 -16.49 -27.26
CA ASP A 199 4.37 -16.35 -28.17
C ASP A 199 4.15 -14.88 -28.62
N ASN A 200 5.23 -14.06 -28.58
CA ASN A 200 5.20 -12.65 -28.99
C ASN A 200 4.13 -11.81 -28.24
N ARG A 201 3.91 -12.12 -26.95
CA ARG A 201 2.98 -11.39 -26.10
C ARG A 201 3.69 -10.35 -25.25
N ILE A 202 3.00 -9.26 -24.97
CA ILE A 202 3.48 -8.18 -24.11
C ILE A 202 2.46 -7.87 -23.02
N VAL A 203 2.87 -7.13 -22.00
CA VAL A 203 1.95 -6.71 -20.92
C VAL A 203 1.02 -5.62 -21.46
N THR A 204 -0.28 -5.78 -21.19
CA THR A 204 -1.35 -4.84 -21.58
C THR A 204 -2.10 -4.28 -20.36
N GLY A 205 -1.93 -4.90 -19.19
CA GLY A 205 -2.54 -4.44 -17.96
C GLY A 205 -1.91 -5.07 -16.73
N ILE A 206 -2.18 -4.48 -15.56
CA ILE A 206 -1.67 -4.94 -14.27
C ILE A 206 -2.73 -4.80 -13.18
N ARG A 207 -2.63 -5.65 -12.15
CA ARG A 207 -3.39 -5.52 -10.90
C ARG A 207 -2.64 -6.16 -9.74
N PHE A 208 -3.09 -5.88 -8.52
CA PHE A 208 -2.69 -6.66 -7.35
C PHE A 208 -3.68 -7.80 -7.11
N ILE A 209 -3.17 -8.94 -6.68
CA ILE A 209 -3.97 -10.06 -6.15
C ILE A 209 -3.34 -10.60 -4.86
N LYS A 210 -4.16 -11.22 -4.01
CA LYS A 210 -3.68 -11.93 -2.82
C LYS A 210 -3.88 -13.42 -3.01
N ASN A 211 -2.82 -14.20 -2.87
CA ASN A 211 -2.88 -15.66 -2.92
C ASN A 211 -1.97 -16.24 -1.83
N ASN A 212 -2.46 -17.23 -1.08
CA ASN A 212 -1.73 -17.85 0.02
C ASN A 212 -1.15 -16.85 1.05
N GLY A 213 -1.88 -15.75 1.33
CA GLY A 213 -1.43 -14.70 2.25
C GLY A 213 -0.34 -13.78 1.69
N ILE A 214 -0.03 -13.89 0.39
CA ILE A 214 1.01 -13.11 -0.29
C ILE A 214 0.36 -12.17 -1.31
N ILE A 215 0.76 -10.89 -1.31
CA ILE A 215 0.37 -9.93 -2.34
C ILE A 215 1.27 -10.10 -3.57
N HIS A 216 0.67 -10.25 -4.75
CA HIS A 216 1.37 -10.39 -6.02
C HIS A 216 0.96 -9.29 -7.00
N PHE A 217 1.89 -8.90 -7.85
CA PHE A 217 1.51 -8.38 -9.16
C PHE A 217 0.93 -9.51 -10.01
N GLN A 218 -0.12 -9.20 -10.74
CA GLN A 218 -0.60 -10.01 -11.85
C GLN A 218 -0.60 -9.15 -13.11
N VAL A 219 -0.19 -9.72 -14.24
CA VAL A 219 -0.19 -9.07 -15.55
C VAL A 219 -1.29 -9.63 -16.44
N GLN A 220 -1.85 -8.78 -17.27
CA GLN A 220 -2.61 -9.14 -18.44
C GLN A 220 -1.65 -9.10 -19.64
N ASP A 221 -1.69 -10.12 -20.50
CA ASP A 221 -0.91 -10.17 -21.73
C ASP A 221 -1.80 -10.24 -22.97
N GLY A 222 -1.22 -9.85 -24.12
CA GLY A 222 -1.85 -9.97 -25.43
C GLY A 222 -0.80 -10.02 -26.54
N LYS A 223 -1.14 -10.66 -27.66
CA LYS A 223 -0.24 -10.79 -28.81
C LYS A 223 0.00 -9.43 -29.46
N LEU A 224 1.27 -9.11 -29.65
CA LEU A 224 1.68 -7.94 -30.40
C LEU A 224 1.47 -8.18 -31.90
N MET A 225 0.86 -7.22 -32.56
CA MET A 225 0.64 -7.17 -34.00
C MET A 225 1.42 -6.03 -34.63
N SER A 226 1.45 -6.01 -35.96
CA SER A 226 2.03 -4.93 -36.74
C SER A 226 1.51 -3.56 -36.31
N TYR A 227 2.40 -2.58 -36.42
CA TYR A 227 2.19 -1.21 -35.99
C TYR A 227 1.83 -1.06 -34.50
N GLY A 228 2.28 -1.99 -33.66
CA GLY A 228 2.09 -1.95 -32.20
C GLY A 228 0.67 -2.23 -31.73
N LYS A 229 -0.23 -2.68 -32.59
CA LYS A 229 -1.59 -3.07 -32.18
C LYS A 229 -1.54 -4.34 -31.31
N ILE A 230 -2.53 -4.50 -30.44
CA ILE A 230 -2.71 -5.75 -29.68
C ILE A 230 -3.93 -6.49 -30.20
N ASP A 231 -3.74 -7.77 -30.49
CA ASP A 231 -4.85 -8.68 -30.81
C ASP A 231 -5.74 -8.86 -29.57
N GLN A 232 -6.90 -8.19 -29.57
CA GLN A 232 -7.85 -8.21 -28.47
C GLN A 232 -8.40 -9.61 -28.18
N SER A 233 -8.46 -10.50 -29.18
CA SER A 233 -8.95 -11.87 -28.98
C SER A 233 -7.99 -12.73 -28.16
N THR A 234 -6.72 -12.33 -28.07
CA THR A 234 -5.68 -13.06 -27.35
C THR A 234 -5.47 -12.57 -25.93
N VAL A 235 -6.10 -11.45 -25.55
CA VAL A 235 -5.88 -10.78 -24.27
C VAL A 235 -6.35 -11.64 -23.12
N ARG A 236 -5.47 -11.88 -22.14
CA ARG A 236 -5.80 -12.69 -20.96
C ARG A 236 -4.99 -12.29 -19.74
N TRP A 237 -5.55 -12.57 -18.56
CA TRP A 237 -4.81 -12.49 -17.31
C TRP A 237 -3.89 -13.69 -17.16
N VAL A 238 -2.59 -13.46 -17.00
CA VAL A 238 -1.61 -14.52 -16.77
C VAL A 238 -1.75 -15.00 -15.32
N PRO A 239 -1.97 -16.31 -15.06
CA PRO A 239 -2.02 -16.83 -13.70
C PRO A 239 -0.69 -16.57 -12.97
N VAL A 240 -0.75 -16.13 -11.72
CA VAL A 240 0.46 -16.01 -10.91
C VAL A 240 1.00 -17.39 -10.57
N ARG A 241 2.32 -17.54 -10.53
CA ARG A 241 2.96 -18.75 -10.01
C ARG A 241 2.75 -18.78 -8.50
N LYS A 242 1.77 -19.56 -8.06
CA LYS A 242 1.43 -19.74 -6.65
C LYS A 242 2.60 -20.38 -5.90
N PHE A 243 2.80 -19.95 -4.66
CA PHE A 243 3.75 -20.54 -3.72
C PHE A 243 3.31 -20.24 -2.29
N THR A 244 3.90 -20.93 -1.33
CA THR A 244 3.79 -20.61 0.10
C THR A 244 5.17 -20.24 0.64
N VAL A 245 5.21 -19.43 1.70
CA VAL A 245 6.48 -19.07 2.36
C VAL A 245 7.19 -20.26 3.01
N THR A 246 6.52 -21.42 3.13
CA THR A 246 7.05 -22.66 3.69
C THR A 246 7.53 -23.67 2.64
N ASP A 247 7.39 -23.36 1.34
CA ASP A 247 7.86 -24.28 0.28
C ASP A 247 9.39 -24.40 0.30
N ARG A 248 9.92 -25.62 0.06
CA ARG A 248 11.37 -25.96 0.19
C ARG A 248 12.33 -25.04 -0.59
N ASN A 249 11.91 -24.48 -1.71
CA ASN A 249 12.74 -23.64 -2.59
C ASN A 249 12.22 -22.20 -2.67
N VAL A 250 11.60 -21.71 -1.59
CA VAL A 250 11.10 -20.35 -1.48
C VAL A 250 11.86 -19.65 -0.35
N HIS A 251 12.49 -18.53 -0.66
CA HIS A 251 13.36 -17.82 0.28
C HIS A 251 12.93 -16.37 0.46
N GLU A 252 13.00 -15.90 1.70
CA GLU A 252 12.80 -14.49 2.04
C GLU A 252 13.86 -13.62 1.34
N ASN A 253 13.46 -12.43 0.89
CA ASN A 253 14.24 -11.46 0.13
C ASN A 253 14.68 -11.94 -1.27
N VAL A 254 14.27 -13.14 -1.70
CA VAL A 254 14.46 -13.66 -3.07
C VAL A 254 13.12 -13.83 -3.76
N ASP A 255 12.21 -14.61 -3.16
CA ASP A 255 10.90 -14.91 -3.72
C ASP A 255 9.80 -14.01 -3.15
N TYR A 256 9.95 -13.61 -1.89
CA TYR A 256 9.01 -12.76 -1.17
C TYR A 256 9.72 -11.84 -0.18
N HIS A 257 9.10 -10.72 0.12
CA HIS A 257 9.47 -9.81 1.19
C HIS A 257 8.53 -10.02 2.37
N LYS A 258 9.10 -10.22 3.57
CA LYS A 258 8.36 -10.26 4.83
C LYS A 258 8.34 -8.86 5.43
N LEU A 259 7.15 -8.30 5.58
CA LEU A 259 6.99 -7.01 6.25
C LEU A 259 7.32 -7.16 7.74
N THR A 260 8.10 -6.20 8.23
CA THR A 260 8.44 -6.03 9.65
C THR A 260 8.27 -4.56 10.00
N TRP A 261 8.29 -4.20 11.28
CA TRP A 261 8.32 -2.80 11.65
C TRP A 261 9.44 -2.06 10.92
N GLN A 262 10.66 -2.57 10.91
CA GLN A 262 11.77 -1.87 10.25
C GLN A 262 11.64 -1.86 8.71
N HIS A 263 11.05 -2.90 8.11
CA HIS A 263 10.96 -3.09 6.66
C HIS A 263 9.50 -3.15 6.21
N ARG A 264 8.88 -1.98 6.04
CA ARG A 264 7.46 -1.83 5.66
C ARG A 264 7.19 -0.70 4.69
N ARG A 265 8.21 -0.33 3.92
CA ARG A 265 8.20 0.87 3.07
C ARG A 265 7.98 0.49 1.61
N VAL A 266 7.05 1.16 0.96
CA VAL A 266 6.79 1.03 -0.49
C VAL A 266 7.10 2.37 -1.15
N GLN A 267 7.97 2.34 -2.16
CA GLN A 267 8.27 3.50 -2.99
C GLN A 267 7.11 3.75 -3.96
N LEU A 268 6.67 5.01 -4.06
CA LEU A 268 5.63 5.45 -4.96
C LEU A 268 6.29 6.18 -6.13
N ASN A 269 6.36 5.51 -7.28
CA ASN A 269 7.08 6.00 -8.44
C ASN A 269 6.55 5.41 -9.74
N ASP A 270 6.98 6.03 -10.82
CA ASP A 270 6.80 5.55 -12.19
C ASP A 270 8.12 5.03 -12.73
N VAL A 271 8.04 4.03 -13.61
CA VAL A 271 9.19 3.48 -14.33
C VAL A 271 8.78 3.34 -15.79
N PHE A 272 9.63 3.83 -16.68
CA PHE A 272 9.41 3.82 -18.12
C PHE A 272 10.45 2.95 -18.82
N ALA A 273 10.01 2.26 -19.87
CA ALA A 273 10.90 1.58 -20.81
C ALA A 273 11.68 2.60 -21.64
N ASP A 274 12.83 2.19 -22.18
CA ASP A 274 13.55 2.99 -23.17
C ASP A 274 12.79 3.04 -24.51
N GLU A 275 13.09 4.05 -25.33
CA GLU A 275 12.56 4.13 -26.69
C GLU A 275 12.90 2.85 -27.49
N GLY A 276 11.91 2.31 -28.20
CA GLY A 276 12.06 1.04 -28.91
C GLY A 276 11.91 -0.20 -28.03
N PHE A 277 11.56 -0.05 -26.75
CA PHE A 277 11.26 -1.16 -25.85
C PHE A 277 9.80 -1.13 -25.38
N VAL A 278 9.29 -2.32 -25.04
CA VAL A 278 7.96 -2.52 -24.46
C VAL A 278 8.06 -3.32 -23.17
N ILE A 279 7.04 -3.21 -22.34
CA ILE A 279 6.99 -3.91 -21.06
C ILE A 279 6.52 -5.36 -21.27
N THR A 280 7.31 -6.30 -20.77
CA THR A 280 7.03 -7.74 -20.81
C THR A 280 6.88 -8.34 -19.42
N GLY A 281 7.19 -7.61 -18.35
CA GLY A 281 6.92 -8.05 -16.99
C GLY A 281 7.06 -6.96 -15.94
N VAL A 282 6.69 -7.29 -14.71
CA VAL A 282 6.72 -6.39 -13.56
C VAL A 282 7.02 -7.16 -12.28
N ARG A 283 7.76 -6.54 -11.35
CA ARG A 283 8.01 -7.08 -10.01
C ARG A 283 8.19 -5.97 -8.98
N PHE A 284 8.10 -6.37 -7.72
CA PHE A 284 8.76 -5.62 -6.67
C PHE A 284 10.22 -6.07 -6.54
N LYS A 285 11.11 -5.14 -6.21
CA LYS A 285 12.48 -5.39 -5.78
C LYS A 285 12.81 -4.60 -4.54
N GLN A 286 13.52 -5.23 -3.63
CA GLN A 286 14.04 -4.60 -2.43
C GLN A 286 15.35 -3.88 -2.75
N ILE A 287 15.44 -2.60 -2.42
CA ILE A 287 16.60 -1.76 -2.75
C ILE A 287 17.11 -1.04 -1.50
N GLY A 288 18.44 -0.98 -1.39
CA GLY A 288 19.18 -0.17 -0.42
C GLY A 288 19.14 -0.69 1.01
N HIS A 289 19.91 -0.05 1.90
CA HIS A 289 20.03 -0.45 3.30
C HIS A 289 18.72 -0.33 4.10
N HIS A 290 17.78 0.52 3.65
CA HIS A 290 16.46 0.69 4.27
C HIS A 290 15.39 -0.25 3.71
N LEU A 291 15.77 -1.21 2.85
CA LEU A 291 14.93 -2.28 2.33
C LEU A 291 13.55 -1.81 1.86
N ARG A 292 13.51 -0.78 1.01
CA ARG A 292 12.26 -0.28 0.41
C ARG A 292 11.85 -1.19 -0.74
N LEU A 293 10.56 -1.50 -0.82
CA LEU A 293 9.96 -2.14 -1.99
C LEU A 293 9.83 -1.12 -3.12
N ASN A 294 10.52 -1.38 -4.22
CA ASN A 294 10.53 -0.57 -5.41
C ASN A 294 9.91 -1.33 -6.57
N LEU A 295 9.26 -0.60 -7.45
CA LEU A 295 8.78 -1.12 -8.72
C LEU A 295 9.98 -1.35 -9.67
N GLU A 296 10.04 -2.53 -10.27
CA GLU A 296 10.86 -2.80 -11.46
C GLU A 296 9.99 -3.36 -12.58
N ILE A 297 10.28 -2.94 -13.80
CA ILE A 297 9.69 -3.47 -15.03
C ILE A 297 10.72 -4.32 -15.77
N LEU A 298 10.27 -5.38 -16.42
CA LEU A 298 11.04 -6.12 -17.40
C LEU A 298 10.67 -5.57 -18.78
N THR A 299 11.67 -5.13 -19.53
CA THR A 299 11.49 -4.53 -20.85
C THR A 299 12.15 -5.40 -21.91
N ALA A 300 11.58 -5.41 -23.12
CA ALA A 300 12.14 -6.10 -24.27
C ALA A 300 12.13 -5.18 -25.51
N PRO A 301 13.16 -5.24 -26.37
CA PRO A 301 13.21 -4.46 -27.59
C PRO A 301 12.15 -4.96 -28.59
N VAL A 302 11.58 -4.04 -29.36
CA VAL A 302 10.47 -4.32 -30.27
C VAL A 302 10.66 -3.65 -31.63
N ASN A 303 10.27 -4.37 -32.68
CA ASN A 303 10.04 -3.76 -33.99
C ASN A 303 8.55 -3.51 -34.15
N TYR A 304 8.13 -2.24 -33.98
CA TYR A 304 6.72 -1.87 -34.08
C TYR A 304 6.15 -2.06 -35.48
N ALA A 305 6.93 -1.87 -36.55
CA ALA A 305 6.41 -1.98 -37.91
C ALA A 305 5.89 -3.40 -38.19
N ILE A 306 6.69 -4.41 -37.87
CA ILE A 306 6.29 -5.83 -38.04
C ILE A 306 5.53 -6.40 -36.85
N GLY A 307 5.59 -5.73 -35.69
CA GLY A 307 4.90 -6.17 -34.47
C GLY A 307 5.58 -7.34 -33.77
N LYS A 308 6.92 -7.40 -33.75
CA LYS A 308 7.66 -8.50 -33.14
C LYS A 308 8.64 -8.04 -32.08
N LEU A 309 8.72 -8.80 -30.98
CA LEU A 309 9.79 -8.71 -29.99
C LEU A 309 11.12 -9.19 -30.60
N ILE A 310 12.21 -8.49 -30.30
CA ILE A 310 13.54 -8.79 -30.85
C ILE A 310 14.31 -9.65 -29.85
N ASN A 311 14.32 -10.96 -30.07
CA ASN A 311 15.02 -11.95 -29.23
C ASN A 311 14.79 -11.77 -27.71
N PRO A 312 13.53 -11.71 -27.24
CA PRO A 312 13.21 -11.28 -25.87
C PRO A 312 13.81 -12.15 -24.78
N LYS A 313 14.17 -13.42 -25.06
CA LYS A 313 14.80 -14.31 -24.07
C LYS A 313 16.22 -13.86 -23.69
N ASN A 314 16.93 -13.20 -24.60
CA ASN A 314 18.33 -12.80 -24.39
C ASN A 314 18.50 -11.28 -24.25
N THR A 315 17.53 -10.49 -24.73
CA THR A 315 17.63 -9.03 -24.79
C THR A 315 16.77 -8.31 -23.75
N SER A 316 15.95 -9.04 -22.99
CA SER A 316 15.12 -8.40 -21.98
C SER A 316 15.95 -7.91 -20.80
N THR A 317 15.64 -6.72 -20.29
CA THR A 317 16.36 -6.08 -19.20
C THR A 317 15.42 -5.58 -18.11
N TYR A 318 15.85 -5.68 -16.86
CA TYR A 318 15.12 -5.03 -15.76
C TYR A 318 15.45 -3.54 -15.71
N LYS A 319 14.41 -2.73 -15.60
CA LYS A 319 14.49 -1.29 -15.35
C LYS A 319 13.76 -0.93 -14.06
N GLY A 320 14.36 -0.03 -13.30
CA GLY A 320 13.82 0.51 -12.06
C GLY A 320 14.47 1.85 -11.77
N ILE A 321 14.24 2.37 -10.56
CA ILE A 321 14.96 3.57 -10.11
C ILE A 321 16.45 3.20 -9.96
N PRO A 322 17.39 4.01 -10.50
CA PRO A 322 18.81 3.72 -10.40
C PRO A 322 19.31 3.68 -8.95
N ASN A 323 20.13 2.68 -8.63
CA ASN A 323 20.73 2.38 -7.31
C ASN A 323 21.84 3.36 -6.89
N ILE A 324 21.79 4.62 -7.32
CA ILE A 324 22.89 5.56 -7.05
C ILE A 324 22.90 5.87 -5.55
N GLY A 325 24.09 5.78 -4.92
CA GLY A 325 24.40 5.90 -3.48
C GLY A 325 24.03 7.22 -2.79
N LEU A 326 22.99 7.90 -3.25
CA LEU A 326 22.33 9.04 -2.63
C LEU A 326 21.12 8.57 -1.81
N VAL A 327 21.34 7.60 -0.91
CA VAL A 327 20.33 7.10 0.04
C VAL A 327 19.68 8.26 0.84
N ASN A 328 20.38 9.39 0.99
CA ASN A 328 19.91 10.61 1.61
C ASN A 328 18.95 11.48 0.75
N LYS A 329 18.65 11.12 -0.51
CA LYS A 329 17.94 11.97 -1.48
C LYS A 329 16.61 11.39 -2.01
N PHE A 330 16.19 10.20 -1.54
CA PHE A 330 14.98 9.50 -1.99
C PHE A 330 13.71 9.92 -1.25
N GLY A 331 12.88 10.73 -1.91
CA GLY A 331 11.44 10.95 -1.69
C GLY A 331 10.97 11.28 -0.27
N LYS A 332 10.24 12.38 -0.10
CA LYS A 332 9.61 12.71 1.20
C LYS A 332 8.64 11.58 1.60
N GLU A 333 8.66 11.20 2.87
CA GLU A 333 7.65 10.28 3.41
C GLU A 333 6.25 10.87 3.17
N LEU A 334 5.35 10.08 2.59
CA LEU A 334 3.93 10.35 2.62
C LEU A 334 3.41 9.90 3.99
N ARG A 335 3.38 10.82 4.94
CA ARG A 335 2.85 10.57 6.28
C ARG A 335 1.33 10.51 6.24
N LEU A 336 0.78 9.40 6.71
CA LEU A 336 -0.65 9.25 6.94
C LEU A 336 -0.98 9.88 8.29
N SER A 337 -1.76 10.98 8.29
CA SER A 337 -2.15 11.67 9.52
C SER A 337 -3.47 11.10 10.03
N GLN A 338 -3.48 10.57 11.24
CA GLN A 338 -4.66 9.95 11.89
C GLN A 338 -5.48 9.05 10.94
N PRO A 339 -4.86 8.05 10.30
CA PRO A 339 -5.50 7.27 9.26
C PRO A 339 -6.62 6.38 9.80
N ASP A 340 -7.80 6.44 9.19
CA ASP A 340 -8.88 5.47 9.37
C ASP A 340 -8.85 4.39 8.27
N VAL A 341 -9.72 3.40 8.41
CA VAL A 341 -9.88 2.26 7.51
C VAL A 341 -10.34 2.75 6.12
N PRO A 342 -9.53 2.57 5.05
CA PRO A 342 -9.80 3.17 3.73
C PRO A 342 -11.13 2.73 3.11
N SER A 343 -11.61 1.52 3.44
CA SER A 343 -12.87 1.00 2.90
C SER A 343 -14.12 1.65 3.50
N ARG A 344 -13.98 2.44 4.58
CA ARG A 344 -15.07 3.20 5.22
C ARG A 344 -15.30 4.57 4.55
N ASP A 345 -14.37 4.99 3.70
CA ASP A 345 -14.45 6.27 2.99
C ASP A 345 -15.69 6.36 2.10
N ARG A 346 -16.45 7.46 2.26
CA ARG A 346 -17.63 7.75 1.42
C ARG A 346 -17.35 8.75 0.30
N LYS A 347 -16.14 9.29 0.25
CA LYS A 347 -15.69 10.27 -0.74
C LYS A 347 -14.75 9.60 -1.74
N ALA A 348 -14.75 10.08 -2.97
CA ALA A 348 -13.76 9.66 -3.95
C ALA A 348 -12.37 10.11 -3.47
N SER A 349 -11.42 9.18 -3.50
CA SER A 349 -10.05 9.44 -3.05
C SER A 349 -9.29 10.37 -4.01
N ILE A 350 -8.42 11.21 -3.46
CA ILE A 350 -7.56 12.12 -4.20
C ILE A 350 -6.23 11.41 -4.52
N VAL A 351 -5.65 11.73 -5.67
CA VAL A 351 -4.34 11.20 -6.09
C VAL A 351 -3.23 11.93 -5.33
N SER A 352 -2.38 11.20 -4.62
CA SER A 352 -1.18 11.79 -4.00
C SER A 352 -0.09 12.10 -5.02
N SER A 353 0.79 13.06 -4.68
CA SER A 353 1.96 13.40 -5.49
C SER A 353 2.96 12.24 -5.60
N THR A 354 3.66 12.19 -6.74
CA THR A 354 4.66 11.17 -7.08
C THR A 354 5.97 11.38 -6.30
N ASN A 355 6.90 10.42 -6.40
CA ASN A 355 8.25 10.49 -5.82
C ASN A 355 8.28 10.54 -4.27
N LYS A 356 7.34 9.85 -3.64
CA LYS A 356 7.26 9.66 -2.19
C LYS A 356 7.40 8.18 -1.85
N TYR A 357 7.52 7.87 -0.57
CA TYR A 357 7.30 6.51 -0.10
C TYR A 357 6.25 6.54 1.00
N VAL A 358 5.49 5.46 1.11
CA VAL A 358 4.54 5.24 2.21
C VAL A 358 5.03 4.08 3.06
N GLN A 359 4.73 4.13 4.36
CA GLN A 359 5.02 3.05 5.29
C GLN A 359 3.71 2.42 5.73
N PHE A 360 3.65 1.09 5.80
CA PHE A 360 2.53 0.45 6.46
C PHE A 360 2.51 0.83 7.95
N THR A 361 1.35 1.13 8.49
CA THR A 361 1.14 1.50 9.89
C THR A 361 -0.23 1.03 10.34
N THR A 362 -0.52 1.12 11.63
CA THR A 362 -1.88 0.95 12.13
C THR A 362 -2.74 2.15 11.76
N THR A 363 -4.05 1.94 11.73
CA THR A 363 -5.05 3.00 11.86
C THR A 363 -4.86 3.79 13.17
N ASP A 364 -5.58 4.90 13.28
CA ASP A 364 -5.54 5.77 14.43
C ASP A 364 -6.16 5.12 15.69
N TYR A 365 -5.63 5.51 16.85
CA TYR A 365 -6.11 5.05 18.16
C TYR A 365 -7.59 5.38 18.40
N TYR A 366 -8.00 6.62 18.13
CA TYR A 366 -9.36 7.09 18.45
C TYR A 366 -10.39 6.65 17.40
N LYS A 367 -9.95 6.39 16.16
CA LYS A 367 -10.86 6.01 15.06
C LYS A 367 -11.10 4.51 14.96
N ASP A 368 -10.07 3.70 15.24
CA ASP A 368 -10.12 2.27 15.00
C ASP A 368 -9.29 1.45 16.01
N ALA A 369 -8.90 2.03 17.16
CA ALA A 369 -8.05 1.39 18.16
C ALA A 369 -6.72 0.83 17.58
N GLY A 370 -6.29 1.36 16.43
CA GLY A 370 -5.16 0.87 15.64
C GLY A 370 -5.27 -0.57 15.17
N GLN A 371 -6.47 -1.09 14.92
CA GLN A 371 -6.69 -2.51 14.68
C GLN A 371 -6.56 -2.92 13.21
N THR A 372 -6.32 -1.99 12.30
CA THR A 372 -6.17 -2.26 10.86
C THR A 372 -4.83 -1.77 10.34
N THR A 373 -4.14 -2.58 9.54
CA THR A 373 -2.89 -2.17 8.87
C THR A 373 -3.23 -1.45 7.56
N VAL A 374 -2.71 -0.23 7.40
CA VAL A 374 -2.92 0.65 6.24
C VAL A 374 -1.59 1.13 5.66
N PRO A 375 -1.50 1.50 4.36
CA PRO A 375 -2.57 1.54 3.34
C PRO A 375 -3.02 0.14 2.89
N PHE A 376 -4.14 0.06 2.17
CA PHE A 376 -4.56 -1.15 1.45
C PHE A 376 -3.95 -1.21 0.05
N PHE A 377 -4.01 -2.35 -0.64
CA PHE A 377 -3.72 -2.44 -2.08
C PHE A 377 -5.01 -2.35 -2.88
N ASP A 378 -5.02 -1.61 -3.99
CA ASP A 378 -6.14 -1.61 -4.93
C ASP A 378 -6.12 -2.88 -5.80
N ALA A 379 -7.15 -3.71 -5.67
CA ALA A 379 -7.26 -4.97 -6.41
C ALA A 379 -7.73 -4.77 -7.86
N LYS A 380 -8.24 -3.57 -8.20
CA LYS A 380 -8.74 -3.28 -9.55
C LYS A 380 -7.58 -3.14 -10.52
N ALA A 381 -7.87 -3.50 -11.75
CA ALA A 381 -6.88 -3.47 -12.80
C ALA A 381 -6.73 -2.10 -13.44
N ALA A 382 -5.51 -1.81 -13.88
CA ALA A 382 -5.20 -0.79 -14.86
C ALA A 382 -4.87 -1.52 -16.18
N GLU A 383 -5.68 -1.30 -17.22
CA GLU A 383 -5.63 -2.06 -18.48
C GLU A 383 -5.70 -1.12 -19.69
N SER A 384 -4.89 -1.41 -20.71
CA SER A 384 -4.88 -0.72 -21.99
C SER A 384 -5.79 -1.44 -23.00
N ARG A 385 -6.62 -0.69 -23.71
CA ARG A 385 -7.50 -1.21 -24.77
C ARG A 385 -6.80 -1.22 -26.13
N GLY A 386 -5.73 -1.99 -26.23
CA GLY A 386 -5.11 -2.29 -27.52
C GLY A 386 -3.81 -1.56 -27.85
N SER A 387 -3.23 -0.87 -26.87
CA SER A 387 -1.94 -0.20 -27.00
C SER A 387 -0.86 -0.86 -26.13
N PRO A 388 0.40 -0.87 -26.58
CA PRO A 388 1.52 -1.39 -25.83
C PRO A 388 1.83 -0.47 -24.65
N LEU A 389 2.26 -1.06 -23.53
CA LEU A 389 2.67 -0.30 -22.36
C LEU A 389 4.14 0.07 -22.45
N VAL A 390 4.43 1.34 -22.15
CA VAL A 390 5.77 1.92 -22.11
C VAL A 390 6.15 2.42 -20.72
N GLY A 391 5.19 2.47 -19.80
CA GLY A 391 5.45 2.77 -18.39
C GLY A 391 4.47 2.08 -17.45
N ILE A 392 4.94 1.78 -16.25
CA ILE A 392 4.13 1.32 -15.12
C ILE A 392 4.47 2.19 -13.92
N GLY A 393 3.47 2.44 -13.08
CA GLY A 393 3.62 3.16 -11.84
C GLY A 393 2.81 2.58 -10.71
N ILE A 394 3.21 2.97 -9.50
CA ILE A 394 2.41 2.79 -8.29
C ILE A 394 2.35 4.11 -7.53
N PHE A 395 1.16 4.45 -7.04
CA PHE A 395 0.92 5.70 -6.33
C PHE A 395 -0.03 5.47 -5.16
N HIS A 396 -0.06 6.41 -4.21
CA HIS A 396 -1.05 6.39 -3.14
C HIS A 396 -2.27 7.23 -3.53
N ARG A 397 -3.46 6.69 -3.27
CA ARG A 397 -4.74 7.35 -3.49
C ARG A 397 -5.53 7.30 -2.18
N GLY A 398 -5.92 8.44 -1.64
CA GLY A 398 -6.67 8.53 -0.38
C GLY A 398 -7.31 9.90 -0.20
N VAL A 399 -8.20 10.04 0.77
CA VAL A 399 -8.62 11.35 1.27
C VAL A 399 -7.85 11.70 2.53
N GLU A 400 -7.99 12.94 3.00
CA GLU A 400 -7.46 13.33 4.31
C GLU A 400 -7.98 12.38 5.40
N GLU A 401 -7.12 12.06 6.38
CA GLU A 401 -7.42 11.14 7.48
C GLU A 401 -7.76 9.69 7.09
N SER A 402 -7.61 9.31 5.83
CA SER A 402 -7.75 7.92 5.38
C SER A 402 -6.38 7.24 5.27
N GLY A 403 -6.31 5.95 5.58
CA GLY A 403 -5.14 5.12 5.27
C GLY A 403 -4.83 5.05 3.76
N GLY A 404 -5.85 5.24 2.91
CA GLY A 404 -5.76 5.17 1.45
C GLY A 404 -5.31 3.81 0.87
N PHE A 405 -5.02 3.84 -0.43
CA PHE A 405 -4.71 2.68 -1.26
C PHE A 405 -3.41 2.86 -2.03
N ILE A 406 -2.61 1.80 -2.15
CA ILE A 406 -1.54 1.66 -3.14
C ILE A 406 -2.19 1.20 -4.45
N VAL A 407 -2.12 2.04 -5.47
CA VAL A 407 -2.87 1.86 -6.73
C VAL A 407 -1.88 1.69 -7.90
N PRO A 408 -2.09 0.68 -8.76
CA PRO A 408 -1.33 0.56 -9.99
C PRO A 408 -1.80 1.58 -11.04
N ARG A 409 -0.87 2.10 -11.82
CA ARG A 409 -1.14 2.88 -13.03
C ARG A 409 -0.24 2.42 -14.17
N ILE A 410 -0.69 2.64 -15.39
CA ILE A 410 0.02 2.28 -16.62
C ILE A 410 0.07 3.46 -17.58
N TYR A 411 1.05 3.44 -18.46
CA TYR A 411 1.26 4.42 -19.50
C TYR A 411 1.28 3.68 -20.84
N ALA A 412 0.23 3.91 -21.62
CA ALA A 412 0.03 3.27 -22.92
C ALA A 412 0.39 4.22 -24.06
N LEU A 413 1.02 3.71 -25.10
CA LEU A 413 1.40 4.48 -26.27
C LEU A 413 0.15 4.79 -27.13
N ASN A 414 -0.09 6.06 -27.46
CA ASN A 414 -1.11 6.43 -28.45
C ASN A 414 -0.51 6.34 -29.85
N LEU A 415 -0.69 5.19 -30.47
CA LEU A 415 -0.25 4.95 -31.83
C LEU A 415 -1.24 5.62 -32.82
N PRO A 416 -0.76 6.38 -33.83
CA PRO A 416 -1.63 7.02 -34.79
C PRO A 416 -2.55 6.01 -35.49
N LYS A 417 -3.86 6.24 -35.45
CA LYS A 417 -4.81 5.50 -36.28
C LYS A 417 -4.60 5.93 -37.73
N ARG A 418 -3.77 5.22 -38.50
CA ARG A 418 -3.84 5.36 -39.96
C ARG A 418 -5.17 4.76 -40.41
N LYS A 419 -6.05 5.62 -40.96
CA LYS A 419 -7.17 5.18 -41.79
C LYS A 419 -6.53 4.49 -43.00
N PHE A 420 -6.83 3.22 -43.18
CA PHE A 420 -6.55 2.52 -44.43
C PHE A 420 -7.63 2.87 -45.44
#